data_AF-A0AAI9BYK9-F1
#
_entry.id   AF-A0AAI9BYK9-F1
#
_cell.length_a   1.000
_cell.length_b   1.000
_cell.length_c   1.000
_cell.angle_alpha   90.00
_cell.angle_beta   90.00
_cell.angle_gamma   90.00
#
_symmetry.space_group_name_H-M   'P 1'
#
loop_
_entity.id
_entity.type
_entity.pdbx_description
1 polymer ?
#
loop_
_entity_poly.entity_id
_entity_poly.type
_entity_poly.pdbx_seq_one_letter_code
_entity_poly.pdbx_strand_id
1 'polypeptide(L)' 'MADLIPSGPQALRNLADTLEQQARVYDLRLWRDRGQRSTVAEAFRHSASIARQQTNKLERLAEQLGGAADGR' A
#
# COMPACT_ATOMS: atom_id res chain seq x y z
N MET A 1 5.34 -24.99 9.31
CA MET A 1 4.26 -24.11 8.82
C MET A 1 4.65 -22.66 9.15
N ALA A 2 5.51 -22.04 8.34
CA ALA A 2 6.06 -20.70 8.61
C ALA A 2 5.84 -19.74 7.41
N ASP A 3 4.83 -20.00 6.60
CA ASP A 3 4.58 -19.31 5.31
C ASP A 3 3.27 -18.49 5.34
N LEU A 4 2.93 -17.92 6.50
CA LEU A 4 1.67 -17.19 6.69
C LEU A 4 1.86 -15.74 7.13
N ILE A 5 3.11 -15.30 7.33
CA ILE A 5 3.40 -13.90 7.55
C ILE A 5 3.85 -13.35 6.18
N PRO A 6 2.98 -12.64 5.45
CA PRO A 6 3.42 -11.93 4.26
C PRO A 6 4.66 -11.11 4.64
N SER A 7 5.75 -11.29 3.89
CA SER A 7 6.98 -10.51 4.05
C SER A 7 6.59 -9.04 4.23
N GLY A 8 7.23 -8.30 5.15
CA GLY A 8 6.90 -6.90 5.44
C GLY A 8 6.47 -6.04 4.23
N PRO A 9 7.19 -6.07 3.08
CA PRO A 9 6.76 -5.37 1.87
C PRO A 9 5.47 -5.92 1.23
N GLN A 10 5.27 -7.24 1.20
CA GLN A 10 4.04 -7.89 0.69
C GLN A 10 2.81 -7.50 1.52
N ALA A 11 2.97 -7.44 2.85
CA ALA A 11 1.91 -7.02 3.77
C ALA A 11 1.49 -5.57 3.53
N LEU A 12 2.47 -4.68 3.36
CA LEU A 12 2.24 -3.27 3.06
C LEU A 12 1.61 -3.05 1.68
N ARG A 13 1.96 -3.90 0.70
CA ARG A 13 1.36 -3.85 -0.64
C ARG A 13 -0.12 -4.24 -0.61
N ASN A 14 -0.46 -5.30 0.13
CA ASN A 14 -1.85 -5.70 0.36
C ASN A 14 -2.64 -4.62 1.12
N LEU A 15 -2.01 -3.98 2.10
CA LEU A 15 -2.61 -2.87 2.84
C LEU A 15 -2.91 -1.68 1.90
N ALA A 16 -1.94 -1.31 1.05
CA ALA A 16 -2.12 -0.22 0.09
C ALA A 16 -3.26 -0.51 -0.90
N ASP A 17 -3.36 -1.74 -1.41
CA ASP A 17 -4.44 -2.15 -2.31
C ASP A 17 -5.82 -2.07 -1.63
N THR A 18 -5.89 -2.54 -0.38
CA THR A 18 -7.12 -2.47 0.43
C THR A 18 -7.56 -1.03 0.65
N LEU A 19 -6.63 -0.14 0.99
CA LEU A 19 -6.91 1.29 1.17
C LEU A 19 -7.38 1.95 -0.14
N GLU A 20 -6.78 1.59 -1.28
CA GLU A 20 -7.18 2.11 -2.59
C GLU A 20 -8.59 1.61 -3.00
N GLN A 21 -8.92 0.35 -2.71
CA GLN A 21 -10.28 -0.17 -2.89
C GLN A 21 -11.29 0.58 -2.02
N GLN A 22 -10.99 0.77 -0.73
CA GLN A 22 -11.86 1.54 0.17
C GLN A 22 -12.06 2.97 -0.32
N ALA A 23 -10.99 3.63 -0.76
CA ALA A 23 -11.08 4.97 -1.34
C ALA A 23 -12.04 5.01 -2.53
N ARG A 24 -11.97 4.04 -3.45
CA ARG A 24 -12.89 3.97 -4.61
C ARG A 24 -14.34 3.79 -4.19
N VAL A 25 -14.61 2.93 -3.21
CA VAL A 25 -15.97 2.72 -2.70
C VAL A 25 -16.53 4.00 -2.09
N TYR A 26 -15.74 4.72 -1.28
CA TYR A 26 -16.16 6.00 -0.70
C TYR A 26 -16.34 7.09 -1.75
N ASP A 27 -15.49 7.14 -2.77
CA ASP A 27 -15.59 8.10 -3.88
C ASP A 27 -16.88 7.86 -4.68
N LEU A 28 -17.17 6.62 -5.07
CA LEU A 28 -18.40 6.25 -5.78
C LEU A 28 -19.66 6.52 -4.96
N ARG A 29 -19.60 6.23 -3.65
CA ARG A 29 -20.74 6.42 -2.75
C ARG A 29 -21.03 7.91 -2.54
N LEU A 30 -19.99 8.74 -2.36
CA LEU A 30 -20.18 10.18 -2.17
C LEU A 30 -20.48 10.92 -3.48
N TRP A 31 -19.89 10.47 -4.59
CA TRP A 31 -20.18 11.02 -5.92
C TRP A 31 -21.65 10.85 -6.29
N ARG A 32 -22.25 9.70 -5.95
CA ARG A 32 -23.68 9.44 -6.15
C ARG A 32 -24.59 10.31 -5.28
N ASP A 33 -24.12 10.72 -4.10
CA ASP A 33 -24.90 11.48 -3.12
C ASP A 33 -24.84 13.00 -3.36
N ARG A 34 -23.68 13.53 -3.74
CA ARG A 34 -23.46 15.00 -3.87
C ARG A 34 -22.62 15.45 -5.07
N GLY A 35 -22.13 14.55 -5.91
CA GLY A 35 -21.20 14.90 -7.00
C GLY A 35 -19.86 15.47 -6.52
N GLN A 36 -19.59 15.44 -5.21
CA GLN A 36 -18.37 15.97 -4.60
C GLN A 36 -17.35 14.84 -4.40
N ARG A 37 -16.07 15.18 -4.59
CA ARG A 37 -14.95 14.31 -4.22
C ARG A 37 -14.96 14.06 -2.72
N SER A 38 -14.77 12.81 -2.35
CA SER A 38 -14.89 12.38 -0.96
C SER A 38 -13.58 12.67 -0.22
N THR A 39 -13.57 13.61 0.74
CA THR A 39 -12.39 13.92 1.57
C THR A 39 -11.83 12.68 2.25
N VAL A 40 -12.72 11.74 2.62
CA VAL A 40 -12.36 10.43 3.16
C VAL A 40 -11.63 9.56 2.13
N ALA A 41 -12.08 9.55 0.87
CA ALA A 41 -11.40 8.84 -0.20
C ALA A 41 -10.01 9.43 -0.49
N GLU A 42 -9.85 10.75 -0.38
CA GLU A 42 -8.53 11.39 -0.51
C GLU A 42 -7.59 10.98 0.63
N ALA A 43 -8.07 10.94 1.87
CA ALA A 43 -7.29 10.44 3.00
C ALA A 43 -6.83 8.99 2.77
N PHE A 44 -7.72 8.11 2.31
CA PHE A 44 -7.38 6.73 1.99
C PHE A 44 -6.36 6.61 0.84
N ARG A 45 -6.48 7.42 -0.22
CA ARG A 45 -5.47 7.47 -1.29
C ARG A 45 -4.12 7.95 -0.79
N HIS A 46 -4.10 8.93 0.11
CA HIS A 46 -2.87 9.43 0.71
C HIS A 46 -2.19 8.34 1.56
N SER A 47 -2.95 7.65 2.40
CA SER A 47 -2.46 6.50 3.19
C SER A 47 -1.95 5.36 2.30
N ALA A 48 -2.66 5.02 1.21
CA ALA A 48 -2.22 4.03 0.24
C ALA A 48 -0.89 4.41 -0.43
N SER A 49 -0.72 5.70 -0.76
CA SER A 49 0.52 6.23 -1.34
C SER A 49 1.70 6.10 -0.37
N ILE A 50 1.49 6.43 0.91
CA ILE A 50 2.51 6.27 1.97
C ILE A 50 2.90 4.79 2.12
N ALA A 51 1.91 3.89 2.15
CA ALA A 51 2.17 2.45 2.24
C ALA A 51 3.01 1.94 1.05
N ARG A 52 2.69 2.37 -0.19
CA ARG A 52 3.50 2.03 -1.38
C ARG A 52 4.92 2.59 -1.30
N GLN A 53 5.10 3.81 -0.79
CA GLN A 53 6.44 4.38 -0.60
C GLN A 53 7.25 3.57 0.42
N GLN A 54 6.62 3.12 1.50
CA GLN A 54 7.27 2.26 2.49
C GLN A 54 7.60 0.88 1.92
N THR A 55 6.72 0.28 1.12
CA THR A 55 6.99 -0.97 0.39
C THR A 55 8.22 -0.83 -0.50
N ASN A 56 8.26 0.18 -1.37
CA ASN A 56 9.41 0.43 -2.26
C ASN A 56 10.72 0.65 -1.48
N LYS A 57 10.65 1.33 -0.33
CA LYS A 57 11.82 1.54 0.53
C LYS A 57 12.32 0.23 1.13
N LEU A 58 11.42 -0.64 1.58
CA LEU A 58 11.76 -1.96 2.11
C LEU A 58 12.28 -2.92 1.04
N GLU A 59 11.70 -2.90 -0.17
CA GLU A 59 12.19 -3.67 -1.31
C GLU A 59 13.63 -3.25 -1.66
N ARG A 60 13.90 -1.94 -1.78
CA ARG A 60 15.28 -1.45 -2.01
C ARG A 60 16.27 -1.82 -0.92
N LEU A 61 15.84 -1.81 0.35
CA LEU A 61 16.69 -2.23 1.46
C LEU A 61 16.96 -3.73 1.41
N ALA A 62 15.96 -4.54 1.07
CA ALA A 62 16.12 -5.98 0.88
C ALA A 62 17.05 -6.31 -0.29
N GLU A 63 16.96 -5.57 -1.40
CA GLU A 63 17.87 -5.69 -2.56
C GLU A 63 19.32 -5.33 -2.17
N GLN A 64 19.53 -4.26 -1.40
CA GLN A 64 20.88 -3.86 -0.94
C GLN A 64 21.48 -4.87 0.05
N LEU A 65 20.66 -5.42 0.95
CA LEU A 65 21.09 -6.44 1.90
C LEU A 65 21.32 -7.80 1.23
N GLY A 66 20.49 -8.17 0.25
CA GLY A 66 20.63 -9.41 -0.52
C GLY A 66 21.81 -9.38 -1.50
N GLY A 67 22.08 -8.24 -2.14
CA GLY A 67 23.24 -8.03 -3.00
C GLY A 67 24.58 -8.00 -2.25
N ALA A 68 24.57 -7.73 -0.93
CA ALA A 68 25.78 -7.82 -0.10
C ALA A 68 26.11 -9.26 0.35
N ALA A 69 25.18 -10.21 0.19
CA ALA A 69 25.38 -11.62 0.57
C ALA A 69 25.97 -12.47 -0.57
N ASP A 70 25.77 -12.07 -1.83
CA ASP A 70 26.25 -12.76 -3.05
C ASP A 70 27.58 -12.15 -3.54
N GLY A 71 28.55 -12.02 -2.62
CA GLY A 71 29.82 -11.33 -2.88
C GLY A 71 30.99 -11.95 -2.13
N ARG A 72 31.02 -13.28 -2.00
CA ARG A 72 32.15 -14.03 -1.46
C ARG A 72 32.41 -15.31 -2.23
#